data_AF-A0A4U5NFU3-F1
#
_entry.id   AF-A0A4U5NFU3-F1
#
_cell.length_a   1.000
_cell.length_b   1.000
_cell.length_c   1.000
_cell.angle_alpha   90.00
_cell.angle_beta   90.00
_cell.angle_gamma   90.00
#
_symmetry.space_group_name_H-M   'P 1'
#
loop_
_entity.id
_entity.type
_entity.pdbx_description
1 polymer ?
#
loop_
_entity_poly.entity_id
_entity_poly.type
_entity_poly.pdbx_seq_one_letter_code
_entity_poly.pdbx_strand_id
1 'polypeptide(L)'
;MAKSIRAKSRRRARAVKREQLQPKVLKQLAETLSNTQGIVPLPRKVHKKENGEDIKMEDVDDATPMEATSNSTINLKTMKLADGSYPKWLNQKKIYKLKKAAKGQKVTAGRKGRTRKRR
;
A
#
# COMPACT_ATOMS: atom_id res chain seq x y z
N MET A 1 -8.57 -20.65 -24.89
CA MET A 1 -9.36 -20.92 -23.67
C MET A 1 -8.43 -21.17 -22.49
N ALA A 2 -8.74 -20.63 -21.31
CA ALA A 2 -7.96 -20.90 -20.11
C ALA A 2 -8.22 -22.32 -19.58
N LYS A 3 -7.25 -22.90 -18.86
CA LYS A 3 -7.41 -24.21 -18.21
C LYS A 3 -8.31 -24.09 -16.98
N SER A 4 -9.26 -25.01 -16.82
CA SER A 4 -10.11 -25.10 -15.62
C SER A 4 -9.30 -25.24 -14.33
N ILE A 5 -9.82 -24.71 -13.22
CA ILE A 5 -9.25 -24.89 -11.88
C ILE A 5 -9.13 -26.37 -11.51
N ARG A 6 -10.02 -27.23 -12.03
CA ARG A 6 -10.01 -28.67 -11.75
C ARG A 6 -9.13 -29.47 -12.71
N ALA A 7 -8.52 -28.84 -13.71
CA ALA A 7 -7.69 -29.52 -14.69
C ALA A 7 -6.52 -30.27 -14.02
N LYS A 8 -6.31 -31.54 -14.41
CA LYS A 8 -5.28 -32.43 -13.84
C LYS A 8 -3.89 -31.81 -13.88
N SER A 9 -3.50 -31.20 -15.00
CA SER A 9 -2.20 -30.51 -15.16
C SER A 9 -1.98 -29.40 -14.12
N ARG A 10 -2.99 -28.54 -13.89
CA ARG A 10 -2.90 -27.46 -12.89
C ARG A 10 -2.88 -28.00 -11.46
N ARG A 11 -3.60 -29.10 -11.20
CA ARG A 11 -3.57 -29.78 -9.89
C ARG A 11 -2.20 -30.38 -9.59
N ARG A 12 -1.60 -31.10 -10.54
CA ARG A 12 -0.24 -31.67 -10.41
C ARG A 12 0.80 -30.58 -10.13
N ALA A 13 0.79 -29.49 -10.89
CA ALA A 13 1.70 -28.36 -10.64
C ALA A 13 1.54 -27.74 -9.24
N ARG A 14 0.30 -27.65 -8.74
CA ARG A 14 0.05 -27.16 -7.36
C ARG A 14 0.47 -28.16 -6.29
N ALA A 15 0.42 -29.47 -6.55
CA ALA A 15 0.91 -30.47 -5.61
C ALA A 15 2.42 -30.31 -5.40
N VAL A 16 3.20 -30.27 -6.48
CA VAL A 16 4.65 -30.02 -6.44
C VAL A 16 4.97 -28.69 -5.74
N LYS A 17 4.22 -27.62 -6.04
CA LYS A 17 4.41 -26.33 -5.36
C LYS A 17 4.12 -26.41 -3.85
N ARG A 18 3.13 -27.21 -3.43
CA ARG A 18 2.83 -27.40 -2.00
C ARG A 18 3.94 -28.14 -1.30
N GLU A 19 4.47 -29.22 -1.87
CA GLU A 19 5.60 -29.97 -1.32
C GLU A 19 6.83 -29.06 -1.09
N GLN A 20 7.13 -28.18 -2.05
CA GLN A 20 8.25 -27.22 -1.94
C GLN A 20 8.03 -26.13 -0.88
N LEU A 21 6.79 -25.67 -0.71
CA LEU A 21 6.46 -24.58 0.21
C LEU A 21 6.18 -25.07 1.64
N GLN A 22 5.71 -26.32 1.79
CA GLN A 22 5.36 -26.92 3.07
C GLN A 22 6.44 -26.76 4.14
N PRO A 23 7.72 -27.11 3.92
CA PRO A 23 8.74 -26.98 4.97
C PRO A 23 8.98 -25.53 5.40
N LYS A 24 8.89 -24.58 4.46
CA LYS A 24 9.06 -23.14 4.75
C LYS A 24 7.92 -22.61 5.59
N VAL A 25 6.69 -22.97 5.24
CA VAL A 25 5.48 -22.56 5.96
C VAL A 25 5.46 -23.18 7.36
N LEU A 26 5.82 -24.47 7.49
CA LEU A 26 5.88 -25.13 8.79
C LEU A 26 6.92 -24.50 9.71
N LYS A 27 8.11 -24.16 9.19
CA LYS A 27 9.13 -23.45 9.95
C LYS A 27 8.64 -22.09 10.45
N GLN A 28 8.05 -21.28 9.56
CA GLN A 28 7.48 -19.98 9.94
C GLN A 28 6.38 -20.12 11.00
N LEU A 29 5.49 -21.11 10.85
CA LEU A 29 4.43 -21.37 11.83
C LEU A 29 5.02 -21.77 13.19
N ALA A 30 6.00 -22.67 13.21
CA ALA A 30 6.67 -23.06 14.44
C ALA A 30 7.35 -21.86 15.14
N GLU A 31 8.06 -21.03 14.39
CA GLU A 31 8.68 -19.79 14.89
C GLU A 31 7.63 -18.81 15.45
N THR A 32 6.48 -18.65 14.78
CA THR A 32 5.41 -17.80 15.30
C THR A 32 4.76 -18.34 16.57
N LEU A 33 4.64 -19.67 16.69
CA LEU A 33 4.08 -20.30 17.89
C LEU A 33 5.04 -20.23 19.07
N SER A 34 6.36 -20.34 18.85
CA SER A 34 7.36 -20.18 19.91
C SER A 34 7.45 -18.75 20.41
N ASN A 35 7.15 -17.77 19.56
CA ASN A 35 7.13 -16.35 19.91
C ASN A 35 5.78 -15.97 20.57
N THR A 36 5.55 -16.43 21.80
CA THR A 36 4.36 -16.12 22.60
C THR A 36 4.33 -14.68 23.12
N GLN A 37 5.48 -14.00 23.12
CA GLN A 37 5.66 -12.62 23.53
C GLN A 37 5.16 -11.68 22.40
N GLY A 38 3.87 -11.32 22.43
CA GLY A 38 3.27 -10.35 21.50
C GLY A 38 2.00 -10.80 20.77
N ILE A 39 1.45 -11.98 21.10
CA ILE A 39 0.14 -12.41 20.60
C ILE A 39 -0.93 -11.60 21.32
N VAL A 40 -1.22 -10.39 20.83
CA VAL A 40 -2.46 -9.69 21.15
C VAL A 40 -3.59 -10.54 20.55
N PRO A 41 -4.52 -11.07 21.36
CA PRO A 41 -5.65 -11.79 20.82
C PRO A 41 -6.48 -10.79 19.99
N LEU A 42 -6.45 -10.91 18.66
CA LEU A 42 -7.42 -10.18 17.85
C LEU A 42 -8.81 -10.71 18.24
N PRO A 43 -9.73 -9.86 18.72
CA PRO A 43 -11.08 -10.29 18.99
C PRO A 43 -11.69 -10.76 17.67
N ARG A 44 -11.94 -12.07 17.55
CA ARG A 44 -12.77 -12.59 16.47
C ARG A 44 -14.17 -12.05 16.71
N LYS A 45 -14.57 -11.02 15.97
CA LYS A 45 -15.99 -10.69 15.81
C LYS A 45 -16.65 -11.88 15.13
N VAL A 46 -17.18 -12.79 15.93
CA VAL A 46 -18.06 -13.85 15.46
C VAL A 46 -19.31 -13.13 14.98
N HIS A 47 -19.42 -12.88 13.67
CA HIS A 47 -20.69 -12.50 13.08
C HIS A 47 -21.60 -13.72 13.21
N LYS A 48 -22.37 -13.77 14.31
CA LYS A 48 -23.54 -14.61 14.38
C LYS A 48 -24.43 -14.20 13.21
N LYS A 49 -24.62 -15.13 12.27
CA LYS A 49 -25.65 -14.99 11.24
C LYS A 49 -26.98 -15.23 11.92
N GLU A 50 -27.49 -14.19 12.55
CA GLU A 50 -28.90 -14.12 12.90
C GLU A 50 -29.59 -13.47 11.69
N ASN A 51 -30.38 -14.32 11.04
CA ASN A 51 -31.49 -14.11 10.12
C ASN A 51 -31.70 -12.71 9.54
N GLY A 52 -31.87 -12.70 8.21
CA GLY A 52 -32.03 -11.48 7.42
C GLY A 52 -33.25 -10.65 7.80
N GLU A 53 -33.01 -9.35 7.82
CA GLU A 53 -33.99 -8.28 7.64
C GLU A 53 -33.19 -7.07 7.10
N ASP A 54 -33.84 -6.28 6.26
CA ASP A 54 -33.26 -5.38 5.28
C ASP A 54 -32.26 -4.36 5.84
N ILE A 55 -31.01 -4.42 5.35
CA ILE A 55 -30.00 -3.38 5.61
C ILE A 55 -30.35 -2.18 4.73
N LYS A 56 -31.15 -1.25 5.26
CA LYS A 56 -31.13 0.15 4.80
C LYS A 56 -29.73 0.69 5.05
N MET A 57 -29.03 1.04 3.98
CA MET A 57 -27.77 1.78 4.07
C MET A 57 -28.12 3.23 4.42
N GLU A 58 -28.07 3.56 5.71
CA GLU A 58 -27.95 4.95 6.15
C GLU A 58 -26.48 5.34 6.04
N ASP A 59 -26.20 6.37 5.22
CA ASP A 59 -24.90 7.02 5.13
C ASP A 59 -24.58 7.66 6.49
N VAL A 60 -23.77 6.97 7.29
CA VAL A 60 -23.21 7.52 8.52
C VAL A 60 -21.87 8.15 8.16
N ASP A 61 -21.89 9.47 7.99
CA ASP A 61 -20.76 10.38 8.12
C ASP A 61 -20.18 10.28 9.55
N ASP A 62 -19.46 9.20 9.86
CA ASP A 62 -18.63 9.14 11.07
C ASP A 62 -17.17 9.42 10.70
N ALA A 63 -16.92 10.70 10.44
CA ALA A 63 -15.58 11.27 10.39
C ALA A 63 -15.01 11.34 11.81
N THR A 64 -14.70 10.18 12.41
CA THR A 64 -13.75 10.14 13.53
C THR A 64 -12.38 10.52 12.98
N PRO A 65 -11.75 11.63 13.40
CA PRO A 65 -10.35 11.85 13.09
C PRO A 65 -9.56 10.78 13.83
N MET A 66 -9.04 9.78 13.12
CA MET A 66 -8.03 8.90 13.70
C MET A 66 -6.92 9.78 14.25
N GLU A 67 -6.66 9.68 15.56
CA GLU A 67 -5.55 10.35 16.20
C GLU A 67 -4.26 10.02 15.43
N ALA A 68 -3.74 11.02 14.74
CA ALA A 68 -2.46 10.94 14.05
C ALA A 68 -1.35 10.89 15.11
N THR A 69 -1.13 9.72 15.71
CA THR A 69 0.08 9.47 16.48
C THR A 69 1.26 9.64 15.53
N SER A 70 2.03 10.70 15.75
CA SER A 70 3.04 11.32 14.89
C SER A 70 2.50 12.31 13.86
N ASN A 71 2.63 13.59 14.20
CA ASN A 71 2.76 14.69 13.24
C ASN A 71 3.71 14.23 12.12
N SER A 72 3.16 13.94 10.94
CA SER A 72 3.95 13.36 9.86
C SER A 72 5.11 14.30 9.52
N THR A 73 6.34 13.90 9.81
CA THR A 73 7.59 14.61 9.52
C THR A 73 7.90 14.63 8.01
N ILE A 74 6.87 14.53 7.16
CA ILE A 74 6.98 14.46 5.71
C ILE A 74 6.35 15.73 5.13
N ASN A 75 7.15 16.48 4.40
CA ASN A 75 6.68 17.63 3.64
C ASN A 75 5.77 17.17 2.49
N LEU A 76 4.48 17.48 2.55
CA LEU A 76 3.50 17.04 1.54
C LEU A 76 3.82 17.52 0.11
N LYS A 77 4.44 18.71 -0.02
CA LYS A 77 4.81 19.29 -1.33
C LYS A 77 6.00 18.59 -1.99
N THR A 78 6.99 18.17 -1.21
CA THR A 78 8.25 17.61 -1.72
C THR A 78 8.36 16.11 -1.49
N MET A 79 7.44 15.53 -0.69
CA MET A 79 7.46 14.16 -0.17
C MET A 79 8.79 13.80 0.52
N LYS A 80 9.49 14.81 1.06
CA LYS A 80 10.75 14.65 1.78
C LYS A 80 10.52 14.61 3.28
N LEU A 81 11.33 13.81 3.95
CA LEU A 81 11.45 13.77 5.40
C LEU A 81 12.20 15.02 5.91
N ALA A 82 12.28 15.22 7.24
CA ALA A 82 13.03 16.32 7.85
C ALA A 82 14.53 16.30 7.53
N ASP A 83 15.12 15.12 7.34
CA ASP A 83 16.50 14.91 6.90
C ASP A 83 16.74 15.25 5.42
N GLY A 84 15.69 15.61 4.66
CA GLY A 84 15.74 15.91 3.23
C GLY A 84 15.78 14.68 2.32
N SER A 85 15.75 13.46 2.88
CA SER A 85 15.69 12.20 2.16
C SER A 85 14.26 11.86 1.72
N TYR A 86 14.13 10.94 0.76
CA TYR A 86 12.84 10.39 0.36
C TYR A 86 12.52 9.14 1.21
N PRO A 87 11.25 8.92 1.61
CA PRO A 87 10.87 7.72 2.33
C PRO A 87 11.22 6.43 1.56
N LYS A 88 11.66 5.40 2.28
CA LYS A 88 12.09 4.11 1.69
C LYS A 88 10.98 3.39 0.90
N TRP A 89 9.71 3.64 1.25
CA TRP A 89 8.54 3.11 0.54
C TRP A 89 8.20 3.90 -0.74
N LEU A 90 8.83 5.06 -0.97
CA LEU A 90 8.61 5.84 -2.18
C LEU A 90 9.41 5.24 -3.35
N ASN A 91 8.70 4.82 -4.39
CA ASN A 91 9.31 4.24 -5.59
C ASN A 91 10.27 5.24 -6.29
N GLN A 92 11.44 4.76 -6.73
CA GLN A 92 12.45 5.52 -7.47
C GLN A 92 11.88 6.29 -8.69
N LYS A 93 10.90 5.70 -9.40
CA LYS A 93 10.24 6.39 -10.54
C LYS A 93 9.50 7.66 -10.09
N LYS A 94 8.85 7.65 -8.92
CA LYS A 94 8.18 8.83 -8.37
C LYS A 94 9.20 9.89 -7.94
N ILE A 95 10.30 9.47 -7.32
CA ILE A 95 11.43 10.35 -6.95
C ILE A 95 11.98 11.08 -8.19
N TYR A 96 12.20 10.36 -9.29
CA TYR A 96 12.69 10.94 -10.54
C TYR A 96 11.75 12.02 -11.10
N LYS A 97 10.43 11.77 -11.10
CA LYS A 97 9.42 12.74 -11.54
C LYS A 97 9.44 14.01 -10.70
N LEU A 98 9.50 13.88 -9.37
CA LEU A 98 9.58 15.02 -8.46
C LEU A 98 10.85 15.85 -8.68
N LYS A 99 12.01 15.19 -8.85
CA LYS A 99 13.28 15.86 -9.18
C LYS A 99 13.21 16.61 -10.51
N LYS A 100 12.59 16.01 -11.54
CA LYS A 100 12.41 16.64 -12.86
C LYS A 100 11.49 17.86 -12.79
N ALA A 101 10.36 17.75 -12.08
CA ALA A 101 9.42 18.85 -11.88
C ALA A 101 10.08 20.06 -11.17
N ALA A 102 10.86 19.80 -10.11
CA ALA A 102 11.60 20.84 -9.39
C ALA A 102 12.65 21.56 -10.27
N LYS A 103 13.30 20.83 -11.19
CA LYS A 103 14.29 21.42 -12.12
C LYS A 103 13.62 22.27 -13.21
N GLY A 104 12.44 21.87 -13.68
CA GLY A 104 11.71 22.56 -14.75
C GLY A 104 11.15 23.94 -14.34
N GLN A 105 10.71 24.10 -13.08
CA GLN A 105 10.14 25.36 -12.60
C GLN A 105 11.16 26.52 -12.56
N LYS A 106 12.45 26.23 -12.38
CA LYS A 106 13.50 27.26 -12.36
C LYS A 106 13.77 27.91 -13.72
N VAL A 107 13.39 27.25 -14.83
CA VAL A 107 13.68 27.74 -16.19
C VAL A 107 12.57 28.67 -16.71
N THR A 108 11.33 28.50 -16.25
CA THR A 108 10.18 29.27 -16.73
C THR A 108 9.95 30.58 -15.96
N ALA A 109 10.48 30.71 -14.74
CA ALA A 109 10.35 31.94 -13.95
C ALA A 109 11.13 33.14 -14.54
N GLY A 110 12.11 32.90 -15.42
CA GLY A 110 12.92 33.96 -16.07
C GLY A 110 12.53 34.30 -17.52
N ARG A 111 11.48 33.69 -18.08
CA ARG A 111 11.08 33.87 -19.49
C ARG A 111 9.65 34.41 -19.65
N LYS A 112 9.32 35.50 -18.93
CA LYS A 112 8.20 36.36 -19.30
C LYS A 112 8.75 37.73 -19.67
N GLY A 113 9.00 37.95 -20.96
CA GLY A 113 9.40 39.28 -21.44
C GLY A 113 10.33 39.28 -22.65
N ARG A 114 9.88 38.76 -23.80
CA ARG A 114 10.37 39.23 -25.11
C ARG A 114 9.41 38.84 -26.22
N THR A 115 8.21 39.42 -26.21
CA THR A 115 7.42 39.56 -27.44
C THR A 115 8.16 40.58 -28.33
N ARG A 116 8.96 40.09 -29.27
CA ARG A 116 9.50 40.92 -30.37
C ARG A 116 8.31 41.35 -31.24
N LYS A 117 7.84 42.59 -31.05
CA LYS A 117 6.93 43.27 -31.97
C LYS A 117 7.66 43.42 -33.31
N ARG A 118 7.28 42.63 -34.32
CA ARG A 118 7.77 42.80 -35.70
C ARG A 118 6.99 43.99 -36.29
N ARG A 119 7.72 45.03 -36.71
CA ARG A 119 7.23 46.05 -37.66
C ARG A 119 7.56 45.56 -39.06
#